data_AF-A0A838LI15-F1
#
_entry.id   AF-A0A838LI15-F1
#
_cell.length_a   1.000
_cell.length_b   1.000
_cell.length_c   1.000
_cell.angle_alpha   90.00
_cell.angle_beta   90.00
_cell.angle_gamma   90.00
#
_symmetry.space_group_name_H-M   'P 1'
#
loop_
_entity.id
_entity.type
_entity.pdbx_description
1 polymer ?
#
loop_
_entity_poly.entity_id
_entity_poly.type
_entity_poly.pdbx_seq_one_letter_code
_entity_poly.pdbx_strand_id
1 'polypeptide(L)'
;MSAPTTRIYGLTIRSQVPLHQDRPALAGMPVDLEVLLGEPAAPVRSTPPGRLLLDLSGSRRYYAASVDADGFHLRFFGTCDVDIDPGLGRATVHPVPTADPDLVSVLVSGTVLAFVLAMRGEAVLHASAVQVGDAALAFVGASGMGKSTMATLLCAAGARLVTDDVLRVDTTGSVPRCSLGATELRLRKGAEVLAGRFSSTGPTLRTTGDGRRALGPSASTTEGLPLAGLVVPLPDHSPDRRAVELTRLAPSEALVLLAQFPRVLGWQDDQVRRSTFQQLADVVDRVPVHLARLPWGPPFADDVVPSVLRATGLGSDGLVDQGLAS
;
A
#
# COMPACT_ATOMS: atom_id res chain seq x y z
N MET A 1 -7.13 20.73 21.37
CA MET A 1 -5.82 20.56 20.70
C MET A 1 -6.08 20.40 19.21
N SER A 2 -5.31 21.06 18.34
CA SER A 2 -5.43 20.87 16.89
C SER A 2 -5.04 19.44 16.52
N ALA A 3 -5.75 18.81 15.59
CA ALA A 3 -5.43 17.47 15.12
C ALA A 3 -4.01 17.41 14.52
N PRO A 4 -3.25 16.31 14.73
CA PRO A 4 -1.91 16.18 14.18
C PRO A 4 -1.92 16.21 12.65
N THR A 5 -0.82 16.68 12.06
CA THR A 5 -0.62 16.72 10.61
C THR A 5 0.46 15.73 10.22
N THR A 6 0.13 14.83 9.29
CA THR A 6 0.97 13.72 8.83
C THR A 6 1.22 13.86 7.34
N ARG A 7 2.45 13.61 6.89
CA ARG A 7 2.78 13.54 5.47
C ARG A 7 2.81 12.09 5.00
N ILE A 8 1.87 11.70 4.16
CA ILE A 8 1.76 10.32 3.65
C ILE A 8 1.22 10.31 2.22
N TYR A 9 1.78 9.43 1.39
CA TYR A 9 1.51 9.33 -0.05
C TYR A 9 1.68 10.68 -0.78
N GLY A 10 2.62 11.49 -0.30
CA GLY A 10 2.89 12.84 -0.78
C GLY A 10 1.78 13.86 -0.50
N LEU A 11 0.80 13.52 0.34
CA LEU A 11 -0.24 14.40 0.85
C LEU A 11 0.09 14.83 2.29
N THR A 12 -0.23 16.08 2.61
CA THR A 12 -0.24 16.62 3.97
C THR A 12 -1.65 16.50 4.53
N ILE A 13 -1.84 15.60 5.49
CA ILE A 13 -3.16 15.23 6.02
C ILE A 13 -3.29 15.69 7.45
N ARG A 14 -4.35 16.45 7.76
CA ARG A 14 -4.77 16.72 9.13
C ARG A 14 -5.92 15.79 9.48
N SER A 15 -5.79 14.97 10.53
CA SER A 15 -6.77 13.92 10.80
C SER A 15 -7.19 13.84 12.26
N GLN A 16 -8.50 13.84 12.50
CA GLN A 16 -9.12 13.48 13.79
C GLN A 16 -9.20 11.95 13.98
N VAL A 17 -9.16 11.19 12.89
CA VAL A 17 -9.02 9.73 12.93
C VAL A 17 -7.55 9.37 13.07
N PRO A 18 -7.15 8.50 14.04
CA PRO A 18 -5.76 8.09 14.18
C PRO A 18 -5.25 7.37 12.92
N LEU A 19 -4.23 7.91 12.25
CA LEU A 19 -3.66 7.24 11.07
C LEU A 19 -2.66 6.13 11.45
N HIS A 20 -2.12 6.17 12.68
CA HIS A 20 -1.05 5.29 13.18
C HIS A 20 0.18 5.27 12.27
N GLN A 21 0.57 6.45 11.77
CA GLN A 21 1.74 6.63 10.90
C GLN A 21 2.72 7.61 11.54
N ASP A 22 3.99 7.23 11.60
CA ASP A 22 5.04 8.11 12.12
C ASP A 22 5.70 8.88 10.98
N ARG A 23 4.97 9.88 10.47
CA ARG A 23 5.45 10.80 9.42
C ARG A 23 4.95 12.22 9.70
N PRO A 24 5.48 12.93 10.70
CA PRO A 24 5.05 14.30 10.98
C PRO A 24 5.28 15.20 9.77
N ALA A 25 4.29 16.02 9.42
CA ALA A 25 4.47 17.05 8.40
C ALA A 25 5.33 18.21 8.94
N LEU A 26 6.07 18.87 8.05
CA LEU A 26 6.81 20.08 8.42
C LEU A 26 5.83 21.21 8.78
N ALA A 27 6.22 22.05 9.74
CA ALA A 27 5.39 23.17 10.17
C ALA A 27 5.11 24.13 9.00
N GLY A 28 3.85 24.56 8.88
CA GLY A 28 3.42 25.51 7.85
C GLY A 28 3.14 24.93 6.47
N MET A 29 3.28 23.61 6.27
CA MET A 29 2.84 22.99 5.01
C MET A 29 1.32 23.14 4.83
N PRO A 30 0.84 23.45 3.61
CA PRO A 30 -0.58 23.47 3.31
C PRO A 30 -1.17 22.08 3.51
N VAL A 31 -2.40 22.02 4.01
CA VAL A 31 -3.12 20.75 4.19
C VAL A 31 -3.84 20.40 2.90
N ASP A 32 -3.50 19.24 2.37
CA ASP A 32 -4.08 18.69 1.15
C ASP A 32 -5.42 17.98 1.41
N LEU A 33 -5.60 17.42 2.61
CA LEU A 33 -6.82 16.72 3.02
C LEU A 33 -7.04 16.85 4.53
N GLU A 34 -8.23 17.30 4.92
CA GLU A 34 -8.70 17.26 6.30
C GLU A 34 -9.63 16.07 6.52
N VAL A 35 -9.30 15.19 7.46
CA VAL A 35 -10.11 14.04 7.86
C VAL A 35 -10.76 14.32 9.21
N LEU A 36 -12.08 14.35 9.24
CA LEU A 36 -12.89 14.66 10.41
C LEU A 36 -13.64 13.43 10.88
N LEU A 37 -13.94 13.40 12.18
CA LEU A 37 -14.88 12.45 12.74
C LEU A 37 -16.25 13.11 12.80
N GLY A 38 -17.22 12.54 12.10
CA GLY A 38 -18.62 12.98 12.11
C GLY A 38 -19.49 12.15 13.04
N GLU A 39 -20.78 12.45 13.04
CA GLU A 39 -21.79 11.70 13.81
C GLU A 39 -21.87 10.23 13.37
N PRO A 40 -22.18 9.28 14.27
CA PRO A 40 -22.27 7.88 13.91
C PRO A 40 -23.31 7.58 12.82
N ALA A 41 -22.94 6.72 11.86
CA ALA A 41 -23.82 6.28 10.79
C ALA A 41 -24.69 5.10 11.22
N ALA A 42 -25.92 5.03 10.68
CA ALA A 42 -26.74 3.82 10.77
C ALA A 42 -26.14 2.70 9.89
N PRO A 43 -26.24 1.42 10.30
CA PRO A 43 -25.73 0.29 9.51
C PRO A 43 -26.63 -0.02 8.30
N VAL A 44 -26.54 0.80 7.26
CA VAL A 44 -27.32 0.68 6.03
C VAL A 44 -26.68 -0.33 5.06
N ARG A 45 -27.52 -1.15 4.40
CA ARG A 45 -27.07 -2.21 3.47
C ARG A 45 -27.18 -1.86 1.98
N SER A 46 -27.89 -0.79 1.63
CA SER A 46 -27.95 -0.27 0.25
C SER A 46 -26.67 0.50 -0.11
N THR A 47 -26.42 0.71 -1.40
CA THR A 47 -25.36 1.64 -1.83
C THR A 47 -25.66 3.06 -1.32
N PRO A 48 -24.64 3.92 -1.18
CA PRO A 48 -24.89 5.34 -0.96
C PRO A 48 -25.65 5.96 -2.17
N PRO A 49 -26.35 7.09 -1.95
CA PRO A 49 -27.12 7.77 -3.00
C PRO A 49 -26.21 8.36 -4.08
N GLY A 50 -26.78 8.69 -5.24
CA GLY A 50 -26.05 9.28 -6.37
C GLY A 50 -25.62 8.27 -7.44
N ARG A 51 -24.78 8.72 -8.36
CA ARG A 51 -24.24 7.88 -9.44
C ARG A 51 -23.17 6.97 -8.89
N LEU A 52 -23.31 5.66 -9.09
CA LEU A 52 -22.35 4.67 -8.61
C LEU A 52 -20.99 4.82 -9.33
N LEU A 53 -19.91 4.89 -8.56
CA LEU A 53 -18.53 4.92 -9.05
C LEU A 53 -17.84 3.57 -8.90
N LEU A 54 -18.11 2.88 -7.79
CA LEU A 54 -17.58 1.56 -7.51
C LEU A 54 -18.50 0.75 -6.59
N ASP A 55 -18.51 -0.56 -6.77
CA ASP A 55 -19.15 -1.52 -5.85
C ASP A 55 -18.33 -2.80 -5.80
N LEU A 56 -17.78 -3.09 -4.62
CA LEU A 56 -17.11 -4.35 -4.34
C LEU A 56 -18.02 -5.24 -3.49
N SER A 57 -18.55 -6.27 -4.15
CA SER A 57 -19.42 -7.28 -3.55
C SER A 57 -18.94 -8.70 -3.92
N GLY A 58 -19.14 -9.65 -3.02
CA GLY A 58 -18.82 -11.07 -3.17
C GLY A 58 -19.77 -11.92 -2.32
N SER A 59 -19.24 -12.81 -1.47
CA SER A 59 -20.06 -13.51 -0.45
C SER A 59 -20.71 -12.56 0.56
N ARG A 60 -20.18 -11.33 0.65
CA ARG A 60 -20.77 -10.18 1.35
C ARG A 60 -20.49 -8.91 0.55
N ARG A 61 -21.18 -7.82 0.89
CA ARG A 61 -20.83 -6.48 0.40
C ARG A 61 -19.65 -5.95 1.22
N TYR A 62 -18.61 -5.48 0.56
CA TYR A 62 -17.42 -4.94 1.24
C TYR A 62 -17.48 -3.42 1.31
N TYR A 63 -17.55 -2.76 0.15
CA TYR A 63 -17.72 -1.32 0.09
C TYR A 63 -18.29 -0.88 -1.25
N ALA A 64 -18.90 0.30 -1.27
CA ALA A 64 -19.36 0.98 -2.47
C ALA A 64 -19.02 2.47 -2.38
N ALA A 65 -18.90 3.15 -3.52
CA ALA A 65 -18.82 4.59 -3.57
C ALA A 65 -19.70 5.15 -4.69
N SER A 66 -20.32 6.29 -4.43
CA SER A 66 -21.13 7.04 -5.38
C SER A 66 -20.77 8.52 -5.36
N VAL A 67 -21.28 9.27 -6.34
CA VAL A 67 -21.06 10.71 -6.49
C VAL A 67 -22.36 11.43 -6.81
N ASP A 68 -22.55 12.61 -6.25
CA ASP A 68 -23.59 13.57 -6.64
C ASP A 68 -23.07 15.03 -6.59
N ALA A 69 -23.95 16.00 -6.39
CA ALA A 69 -23.59 17.41 -6.34
C ALA A 69 -22.83 17.81 -5.06
N ASP A 70 -23.02 17.08 -3.96
CA ASP A 70 -22.43 17.38 -2.65
C ASP A 70 -21.07 16.70 -2.47
N GLY A 71 -20.74 15.72 -3.32
CA GLY A 71 -19.41 15.13 -3.40
C GLY A 71 -19.43 13.63 -3.59
N PHE A 72 -18.51 12.95 -2.92
CA PHE A 72 -18.32 11.50 -2.99
C PHE A 72 -18.77 10.85 -1.70
N HIS A 73 -19.55 9.78 -1.81
CA HIS A 73 -20.09 9.05 -0.68
C HIS A 73 -19.54 7.63 -0.71
N LEU A 74 -18.69 7.28 0.24
CA LEU A 74 -18.14 5.93 0.39
C LEU A 74 -18.87 5.23 1.54
N ARG A 75 -19.22 3.97 1.34
CA ARG A 75 -19.78 3.11 2.37
C ARG A 75 -18.94 1.86 2.52
N PHE A 76 -18.36 1.67 3.69
CA PHE A 76 -17.76 0.41 4.12
C PHE A 76 -18.78 -0.33 4.96
N PHE A 77 -19.44 -1.31 4.35
CA PHE A 77 -20.64 -1.93 4.92
C PHE A 77 -20.39 -2.52 6.32
N GLY A 78 -21.10 -1.98 7.31
CA GLY A 78 -21.00 -2.40 8.72
C GLY A 78 -19.82 -1.79 9.48
N THR A 79 -19.08 -0.84 8.90
CA THR A 79 -17.92 -0.20 9.53
C THR A 79 -18.05 1.31 9.59
N CYS A 80 -18.14 2.00 8.46
CA CYS A 80 -18.31 3.45 8.41
C CYS A 80 -18.81 3.92 7.04
N ASP A 81 -19.44 5.08 7.04
CA ASP A 81 -19.62 5.90 5.84
C ASP A 81 -18.55 7.00 5.83
N VAL A 82 -18.16 7.46 4.66
CA VAL A 82 -17.20 8.56 4.48
C VAL A 82 -17.69 9.48 3.38
N ASP A 83 -17.96 10.74 3.74
CA ASP A 83 -18.37 11.78 2.79
C ASP A 83 -17.15 12.65 2.48
N ILE A 84 -16.84 12.79 1.19
CA ILE A 84 -15.70 13.57 0.70
C ILE A 84 -16.23 14.70 -0.17
N ASP A 85 -15.79 15.92 0.10
CA ASP A 85 -16.24 17.09 -0.66
C ASP A 85 -15.82 17.02 -2.15
N PRO A 86 -16.47 17.79 -3.05
CA PRO A 86 -16.16 17.74 -4.48
C PRO A 86 -14.71 18.12 -4.80
N GLY A 87 -14.10 18.96 -3.95
CA GLY A 87 -12.71 19.38 -4.05
C GLY A 87 -11.69 18.34 -3.56
N LEU A 88 -12.13 17.22 -2.98
CA LEU A 88 -11.29 16.18 -2.39
C LEU A 88 -10.37 16.72 -1.27
N GLY A 89 -10.72 17.83 -0.64
CA GLY A 89 -9.95 18.51 0.40
C GLY A 89 -10.46 18.24 1.82
N ARG A 90 -11.65 17.67 1.96
CA ARG A 90 -12.27 17.32 3.25
C ARG A 90 -12.97 15.98 3.16
N ALA A 91 -12.70 15.09 4.10
CA ALA A 91 -13.39 13.82 4.30
C ALA A 91 -13.97 13.75 5.71
N THR A 92 -15.26 13.48 5.85
CA THR A 92 -15.92 13.27 7.14
C THR A 92 -16.23 11.78 7.28
N VAL A 93 -15.70 11.16 8.33
CA VAL A 93 -15.86 9.74 8.61
C VAL A 93 -16.97 9.56 9.64
N HIS A 94 -17.97 8.75 9.31
CA HIS A 94 -19.15 8.45 10.12
C HIS A 94 -19.12 6.97 10.53
N PRO A 95 -18.51 6.62 11.69
CA PRO A 95 -18.43 5.22 12.12
C PRO A 95 -19.81 4.65 12.44
N VAL A 96 -20.00 3.36 12.14
CA VAL A 96 -21.12 2.62 12.73
C VAL A 96 -20.83 2.43 14.23
N PRO A 97 -21.80 2.57 15.16
CA PRO A 97 -21.54 2.51 16.60
C PRO A 97 -20.80 1.27 17.10
N THR A 98 -20.93 0.13 16.40
CA THR A 98 -20.28 -1.15 16.76
C THR A 98 -18.96 -1.40 16.04
N ALA A 99 -18.48 -0.44 15.24
CA ALA A 99 -17.26 -0.61 14.46
C ALA A 99 -16.03 -0.52 15.36
N ASP A 100 -15.03 -1.35 15.08
CA ASP A 100 -13.71 -1.23 15.67
C ASP A 100 -13.04 0.07 15.17
N PRO A 101 -12.68 1.02 16.06
CA PRO A 101 -11.99 2.24 15.67
C PRO A 101 -10.69 2.00 14.89
N ASP A 102 -9.94 0.94 15.21
CA ASP A 102 -8.69 0.62 14.52
C ASP A 102 -8.96 0.14 13.09
N LEU A 103 -10.10 -0.51 12.84
CA LEU A 103 -10.52 -0.87 11.49
C LEU A 103 -10.88 0.38 10.68
N VAL A 104 -11.54 1.36 11.29
CA VAL A 104 -11.81 2.66 10.66
C VAL A 104 -10.50 3.35 10.27
N SER A 105 -9.53 3.39 11.19
CA SER A 105 -8.18 3.93 10.93
C SER A 105 -7.47 3.24 9.77
N VAL A 106 -7.59 1.92 9.66
CA VAL A 106 -7.05 1.12 8.54
C VAL A 106 -7.75 1.47 7.21
N LEU A 107 -9.07 1.65 7.23
CA LEU A 107 -9.82 2.00 6.03
C LEU A 107 -9.48 3.41 5.55
N VAL A 108 -9.36 4.37 6.47
CA VAL A 108 -8.93 5.74 6.16
C VAL A 108 -7.54 5.72 5.54
N SER A 109 -6.54 5.24 6.27
CA SER A 109 -5.12 5.23 5.84
C SER A 109 -4.84 4.39 4.58
N GLY A 110 -5.71 3.41 4.27
CA GLY A 110 -5.61 2.57 3.09
C GLY A 110 -6.56 3.01 1.98
N THR A 111 -7.80 2.52 2.03
CA THR A 111 -8.74 2.59 0.89
C THR A 111 -9.27 4.00 0.65
N VAL A 112 -9.55 4.80 1.69
CA VAL A 112 -10.02 6.19 1.50
C VAL A 112 -8.93 7.04 0.86
N LEU A 113 -7.68 6.98 1.35
CA LEU A 113 -6.59 7.72 0.73
C LEU A 113 -6.27 7.24 -0.68
N ALA A 114 -6.32 5.92 -0.94
CA ALA A 114 -6.16 5.39 -2.29
C ALA A 114 -7.28 5.87 -3.24
N PHE A 115 -8.52 5.98 -2.76
CA PHE A 115 -9.64 6.55 -3.51
C PHE A 115 -9.41 8.03 -3.83
N VAL A 116 -9.01 8.84 -2.84
CA VAL A 116 -8.71 10.28 -3.05
C VAL A 116 -7.60 10.45 -4.08
N LEU A 117 -6.53 9.68 -4.00
CA LEU A 117 -5.44 9.70 -4.98
C LEU A 117 -5.92 9.32 -6.38
N ALA A 118 -6.71 8.26 -6.52
CA ALA A 118 -7.27 7.84 -7.80
C ALA A 118 -8.19 8.92 -8.42
N MET A 119 -9.04 9.55 -7.60
CA MET A 119 -9.91 10.65 -8.04
C MET A 119 -9.13 11.92 -8.42
N ARG A 120 -7.94 12.13 -7.85
CA ARG A 120 -6.99 13.18 -8.25
C ARG A 120 -6.18 12.83 -9.50
N GLY A 121 -6.36 11.64 -10.08
CA GLY A 121 -5.60 11.22 -11.25
C GLY A 121 -4.15 10.85 -10.94
N GLU A 122 -3.85 10.43 -9.72
CA GLU A 122 -2.52 9.96 -9.30
C GLU A 122 -2.35 8.45 -9.57
N ALA A 123 -1.13 8.01 -9.90
CA ALA A 123 -0.84 6.60 -10.08
C ALA A 123 -0.69 5.89 -8.73
N VAL A 124 -1.55 4.90 -8.47
CA VAL A 124 -1.56 4.13 -7.22
C VAL A 124 -1.38 2.64 -7.49
N LEU A 125 -0.30 2.07 -6.97
CA LEU A 125 -0.04 0.63 -7.02
C LEU A 125 -0.44 -0.05 -5.71
N HIS A 126 -1.03 -1.24 -5.80
CA HIS A 126 -1.20 -2.11 -4.63
C HIS A 126 0.12 -2.78 -4.29
N ALA A 127 0.99 -2.04 -3.59
CA ALA A 127 2.39 -2.41 -3.43
C ALA A 127 2.90 -2.19 -2.01
N SER A 128 3.88 -3.00 -1.63
CA SER A 128 4.80 -2.71 -0.52
C SER A 128 6.13 -2.30 -1.12
N ALA A 129 6.79 -1.26 -0.62
CA ALA A 129 8.04 -0.78 -1.19
C ALA A 129 9.09 -0.54 -0.11
N VAL A 130 10.35 -0.77 -0.48
CA VAL A 130 11.52 -0.58 0.37
C VAL A 130 12.56 0.25 -0.37
N GLN A 131 13.34 1.01 0.39
CA GLN A 131 14.51 1.72 -0.09
C GLN A 131 15.73 0.81 0.01
N VAL A 132 16.46 0.70 -1.09
CA VAL A 132 17.76 0.03 -1.19
C VAL A 132 18.73 1.03 -1.84
N GLY A 133 19.77 1.43 -1.11
CA GLY A 133 20.60 2.57 -1.50
C GLY A 133 19.77 3.83 -1.70
N ASP A 134 19.89 4.45 -2.88
CA ASP A 134 19.21 5.70 -3.25
C ASP A 134 17.93 5.49 -4.09
N ALA A 135 17.43 4.25 -4.17
CA ALA A 135 16.26 3.92 -4.98
C ALA A 135 15.22 3.10 -4.21
N ALA A 136 14.00 3.07 -4.74
CA ALA A 136 12.90 2.25 -4.23
C ALA A 136 12.75 0.98 -5.08
N LEU A 137 12.49 -0.14 -4.40
CA LEU A 137 12.04 -1.40 -4.98
C LEU A 137 10.64 -1.71 -4.45
N ALA A 138 9.69 -1.98 -5.34
CA ALA A 138 8.32 -2.26 -4.95
C ALA A 138 7.87 -3.68 -5.31
N PHE A 139 7.09 -4.28 -4.42
CA PHE A 139 6.48 -5.59 -4.56
C PHE A 139 4.99 -5.43 -4.82
N VAL A 140 4.49 -5.86 -5.97
CA VAL A 140 3.11 -5.64 -6.45
C VAL A 140 2.39 -6.98 -6.61
N GLY A 141 1.09 -7.03 -6.34
CA GLY A 141 0.34 -8.29 -6.39
C GLY A 141 -0.99 -8.20 -5.66
N ALA A 142 -1.82 -9.22 -5.79
CA ALA A 142 -3.05 -9.34 -5.02
C ALA A 142 -2.78 -9.51 -3.51
N SER A 143 -3.84 -9.35 -2.73
CA SER A 143 -3.80 -9.58 -1.28
C SER A 143 -3.44 -11.05 -1.00
N GLY A 144 -2.33 -11.27 -0.29
CA GLY A 144 -1.85 -12.61 0.05
C GLY A 144 -0.74 -13.18 -0.84
N MET A 145 -0.37 -12.49 -1.93
CA MET A 145 0.74 -12.92 -2.81
C MET A 145 2.14 -12.71 -2.21
N GLY A 146 2.25 -12.17 -0.99
CA GLY A 146 3.53 -12.04 -0.30
C GLY A 146 4.25 -10.69 -0.44
N LYS A 147 3.58 -9.62 -0.91
CA LYS A 147 4.18 -8.27 -1.01
C LYS A 147 4.83 -7.78 0.30
N SER A 148 4.04 -7.74 1.38
CA SER A 148 4.51 -7.30 2.69
C SER A 148 5.57 -8.27 3.24
N THR A 149 5.45 -9.57 2.95
CA THR A 149 6.46 -10.58 3.29
C THR A 149 7.82 -10.28 2.63
N MET A 150 7.83 -9.98 1.33
CA MET A 150 9.04 -9.62 0.60
C MET A 150 9.65 -8.31 1.11
N ALA A 151 8.82 -7.30 1.38
CA ALA A 151 9.27 -6.06 2.00
C ALA A 151 9.86 -6.30 3.40
N THR A 152 9.26 -7.18 4.21
CA THR A 152 9.80 -7.58 5.52
C THR A 152 11.14 -8.28 5.39
N LEU A 153 11.32 -9.22 4.45
CA LEU A 153 12.59 -9.89 4.21
C LEU A 153 13.70 -8.90 3.85
N LEU A 154 13.41 -7.94 2.97
CA LEU A 154 14.36 -6.88 2.61
C LEU A 154 14.66 -5.95 3.80
N CYS A 155 13.64 -5.57 4.60
CA CYS A 155 13.86 -4.76 5.79
C CYS A 155 14.70 -5.48 6.85
N ALA A 156 14.48 -6.79 7.02
CA ALA A 156 15.30 -7.62 7.91
C ALA A 156 16.75 -7.70 7.42
N ALA A 157 16.99 -7.62 6.11
CA ALA A 157 18.31 -7.52 5.50
C ALA A 157 18.89 -6.08 5.51
N GLY A 158 18.22 -5.10 6.14
CA GLY A 158 18.73 -3.74 6.30
C GLY A 158 18.13 -2.68 5.36
N ALA A 159 17.18 -3.04 4.49
CA ALA A 159 16.44 -2.06 3.70
C ALA A 159 15.53 -1.22 4.60
N ARG A 160 15.08 -0.06 4.11
CA ARG A 160 14.16 0.82 4.86
C ARG A 160 12.77 0.82 4.24
N LEU A 161 11.72 0.77 5.05
CA LEU A 161 10.35 0.74 4.54
C LEU A 161 9.95 2.09 3.91
N VAL A 162 9.55 2.08 2.65
CA VAL A 162 8.96 3.24 1.97
C VAL A 162 7.46 3.29 2.23
N THR A 163 6.77 2.18 1.99
CA THR A 163 5.32 2.03 2.23
C THR A 163 4.90 0.56 2.29
N ASP A 164 3.72 0.29 2.85
CA ASP A 164 2.98 -0.96 2.71
C ASP A 164 1.57 -0.67 2.18
N ASP A 165 1.00 -1.62 1.43
CA ASP A 165 -0.37 -1.61 0.88
C ASP A 165 -0.68 -0.59 -0.23
N VAL A 166 -0.28 0.68 -0.07
CA VAL A 166 -0.52 1.79 -1.01
C VAL A 166 0.81 2.43 -1.40
N LEU A 167 1.13 2.44 -2.69
CA LEU A 167 2.27 3.16 -3.24
C LEU A 167 1.80 4.17 -4.28
N ARG A 168 1.93 5.46 -3.96
CA ARG A 168 1.79 6.53 -4.95
C ARG A 168 3.08 6.65 -5.76
N VAL A 169 2.93 6.69 -7.08
CA VAL A 169 4.02 6.92 -8.03
C VAL A 169 3.74 8.19 -8.80
N ASP A 170 4.65 9.16 -8.75
CA ASP A 170 4.65 10.30 -9.64
C ASP A 170 5.29 9.89 -10.97
N THR A 171 4.51 9.97 -12.05
CA THR A 171 4.91 9.61 -13.42
C THR A 171 5.12 10.84 -14.32
N THR A 172 5.04 12.05 -13.78
CA THR A 172 5.14 13.31 -14.55
C THR A 172 6.56 13.59 -15.07
N GLY A 173 7.57 13.14 -14.34
CA GLY A 173 8.98 13.25 -14.72
C GLY A 173 9.47 12.12 -15.64
N SER A 174 10.72 12.21 -16.11
CA SER A 174 11.36 11.14 -16.90
C SER A 174 11.55 9.84 -16.13
N VAL A 175 11.79 9.95 -14.81
CA VAL A 175 11.97 8.81 -13.90
C VAL A 175 10.79 8.79 -12.93
N PRO A 176 10.00 7.71 -12.89
CA PRO A 176 8.93 7.57 -11.90
C PRO A 176 9.45 7.61 -10.46
N ARG A 177 8.76 8.35 -9.59
CA ARG A 177 9.20 8.58 -8.19
C ARG A 177 8.16 8.14 -7.18
N CYS A 178 8.60 7.49 -6.11
CA CYS A 178 7.74 6.99 -5.04
C CYS A 178 7.52 8.05 -3.96
N SER A 179 6.28 8.19 -3.49
CA SER A 179 6.03 8.87 -2.23
C SER A 179 6.17 7.94 -1.04
N LEU A 180 6.64 8.49 0.08
CA LEU A 180 6.65 7.86 1.39
C LEU A 180 5.21 7.57 1.84
N GLY A 181 4.97 6.39 2.38
CA GLY A 181 3.63 5.88 2.69
C GLY A 181 3.52 5.28 4.08
N ALA A 182 2.79 4.18 4.25
CA ALA A 182 2.60 3.60 5.58
C ALA A 182 3.93 3.15 6.22
N THR A 183 4.08 3.33 7.52
CA THR A 183 5.32 3.01 8.28
C THR A 183 5.28 1.63 8.95
N GLU A 184 4.22 0.85 8.72
CA GLU A 184 4.03 -0.46 9.33
C GLU A 184 3.71 -1.51 8.27
N LEU A 185 4.36 -2.67 8.35
CA LEU A 185 4.11 -3.85 7.53
C LEU A 185 3.03 -4.70 8.20
N ARG A 186 1.88 -4.88 7.54
CA ARG A 186 0.72 -5.59 8.09
C ARG A 186 0.71 -7.07 7.69
N LEU A 187 1.40 -7.88 8.48
CA LEU A 187 1.62 -9.31 8.22
C LEU A 187 0.41 -10.18 8.57
N ARG A 188 0.16 -11.19 7.73
CA ARG A 188 -0.81 -12.26 7.99
C ARG A 188 -0.23 -13.32 8.94
N LYS A 189 -1.10 -14.14 9.51
CA LYS A 189 -0.73 -15.31 10.32
C LYS A 189 0.29 -16.19 9.59
N GLY A 190 1.34 -16.60 10.29
CA GLY A 190 2.44 -17.43 9.76
C GLY A 190 3.66 -16.63 9.26
N ALA A 191 3.47 -15.46 8.64
CA ALA A 191 4.59 -14.58 8.25
C ALA A 191 5.24 -13.87 9.45
N GLU A 192 4.60 -13.94 10.61
CA GLU A 192 4.99 -13.30 11.86
C GLU A 192 6.35 -13.78 12.39
N VAL A 193 6.75 -15.01 12.02
CA VAL A 193 8.07 -15.57 12.35
C VAL A 193 9.22 -14.71 11.81
N LEU A 194 8.95 -13.89 10.79
CA LEU A 194 9.91 -12.95 10.23
C LEU A 194 10.32 -11.86 11.22
N ALA A 195 9.52 -11.57 12.25
CA ALA A 195 9.91 -10.65 13.32
C ALA A 195 11.21 -11.11 14.01
N GLY A 196 11.46 -12.43 14.07
CA GLY A 196 12.68 -13.00 14.64
C GLY A 196 13.93 -12.83 13.76
N ARG A 197 13.80 -12.37 12.50
CA ARG A 197 14.93 -12.09 11.62
C ARG A 197 15.53 -10.69 11.80
N PHE A 198 14.93 -9.84 12.64
CA PHE A 198 15.46 -8.51 12.93
C PHE A 198 16.49 -8.57 14.08
N SER A 199 17.57 -7.79 13.95
CA SER A 199 18.62 -7.65 14.97
C SER A 199 18.13 -6.95 16.26
N SER A 200 18.97 -6.91 17.30
CA SER A 200 18.69 -6.61 18.72
C SER A 200 17.84 -5.37 19.05
N THR A 201 17.79 -4.35 18.19
CA THR A 201 16.73 -3.32 18.21
C THR A 201 15.61 -3.74 17.26
N GLY A 202 14.83 -4.74 17.70
CA GLY A 202 13.76 -5.31 16.89
C GLY A 202 12.68 -4.28 16.53
N PRO A 203 11.86 -4.57 15.51
CA PRO A 203 10.82 -3.66 15.06
C PRO A 203 9.74 -3.50 16.12
N THR A 204 9.02 -2.38 16.10
CA THR A 204 7.81 -2.24 16.92
C THR A 204 6.75 -3.24 16.45
N LEU A 205 6.00 -3.80 17.40
CA LEU A 205 4.96 -4.79 17.13
C LEU A 205 3.64 -4.32 17.73
N ARG A 206 2.58 -4.31 16.92
CA ARG A 206 1.20 -4.13 17.40
C ARG A 206 0.23 -5.03 16.61
N THR A 207 -0.97 -5.20 17.12
CA THR A 207 -2.08 -5.82 16.37
C THR A 207 -2.95 -4.73 15.78
N THR A 208 -3.34 -4.87 14.52
CA THR A 208 -4.28 -3.95 13.83
C THR A 208 -5.72 -4.40 14.02
N GLY A 209 -6.70 -3.50 13.84
CA GLY A 209 -8.14 -3.82 13.98
C GLY A 209 -8.68 -4.90 13.03
N ASP A 210 -7.94 -5.26 11.97
CA ASP A 210 -8.24 -6.43 11.14
C ASP A 210 -7.53 -7.73 11.59
N GLY A 211 -6.96 -7.73 12.80
CA GLY A 211 -6.31 -8.89 13.42
C GLY A 211 -4.94 -9.26 12.84
N ARG A 212 -4.29 -8.35 12.10
CA ARG A 212 -2.93 -8.57 11.57
C ARG A 212 -1.87 -8.08 12.55
N ARG A 213 -0.67 -8.66 12.47
CA ARG A 213 0.49 -8.14 13.20
C ARG A 213 1.16 -7.06 12.35
N ALA A 214 1.10 -5.82 12.83
CA ALA A 214 1.85 -4.71 12.28
C ALA A 214 3.26 -4.71 12.86
N LEU A 215 4.24 -4.66 11.96
CA LEU A 215 5.66 -4.61 12.25
C LEU A 215 6.19 -3.27 11.74
N GLY A 216 6.76 -2.44 12.62
CA GLY A 216 7.38 -1.16 12.27
C GLY A 216 8.90 -1.29 12.17
N PRO A 217 9.46 -1.57 10.98
CA PRO A 217 10.91 -1.58 10.78
C PRO A 217 11.43 -0.13 10.67
N SER A 218 12.73 0.04 10.43
CA SER A 218 13.27 1.35 10.05
C SER A 218 12.58 1.87 8.79
N ALA A 219 11.90 3.01 8.90
CA ALA A 219 11.26 3.66 7.76
C ALA A 219 12.25 4.52 6.97
N SER A 220 12.01 4.66 5.67
CA SER A 220 12.69 5.64 4.82
C SER A 220 12.21 7.04 5.18
N THR A 221 13.14 7.99 5.19
CA THR A 221 12.91 9.42 5.40
C THR A 221 13.10 10.25 4.13
N THR A 222 13.44 9.60 3.01
CA THR A 222 13.72 10.28 1.74
C THR A 222 12.48 10.26 0.84
N GLU A 223 11.88 11.43 0.62
CA GLU A 223 10.73 11.60 -0.27
C GLU A 223 11.17 11.53 -1.75
N GLY A 224 10.32 11.00 -2.62
CA GLY A 224 10.53 11.05 -4.07
C GLY A 224 11.64 10.12 -4.57
N LEU A 225 11.89 8.99 -3.90
CA LEU A 225 12.87 8.00 -4.34
C LEU A 225 12.56 7.51 -5.77
N PRO A 226 13.55 7.43 -6.67
CA PRO A 226 13.35 6.84 -7.99
C PRO A 226 12.94 5.37 -7.86
N LEU A 227 11.92 4.97 -8.62
CA LEU A 227 11.44 3.59 -8.62
C LEU A 227 12.30 2.76 -9.58
N ALA A 228 13.21 1.95 -9.01
CA ALA A 228 14.17 1.17 -9.79
C ALA A 228 13.56 -0.11 -10.40
N GLY A 229 12.53 -0.67 -9.79
CA GLY A 229 11.90 -1.88 -10.29
C GLY A 229 10.64 -2.28 -9.55
N LEU A 230 9.84 -3.10 -10.22
CA LEU A 230 8.69 -3.80 -9.66
C LEU A 230 8.95 -5.30 -9.64
N VAL A 231 8.54 -5.95 -8.57
CA VAL A 231 8.58 -7.41 -8.43
C VAL A 231 7.20 -7.92 -8.10
N VAL A 232 6.70 -8.89 -8.87
CA VAL A 232 5.45 -9.60 -8.59
C VAL A 232 5.80 -10.93 -7.93
N PRO A 233 5.64 -11.08 -6.60
CA PRO A 233 5.87 -12.35 -5.94
C PRO A 233 4.77 -13.36 -6.32
N LEU A 234 5.20 -14.57 -6.67
CA LEU A 234 4.36 -15.71 -6.97
C LEU A 234 4.86 -16.91 -6.14
N PRO A 235 4.37 -17.06 -4.89
CA PRO A 235 4.71 -18.20 -4.07
C PRO A 235 4.23 -19.50 -4.72
N ASP A 236 5.12 -20.48 -4.80
CA ASP A 236 4.87 -21.80 -5.37
C ASP A 236 4.77 -22.80 -4.22
N HIS A 237 3.58 -23.40 -4.07
CA HIS A 237 3.28 -24.37 -3.02
C HIS A 237 3.75 -25.79 -3.35
N SER A 238 4.37 -26.00 -4.52
CA SER A 238 4.96 -27.28 -4.86
C SER A 238 6.10 -27.62 -3.90
N PRO A 239 6.13 -28.85 -3.33
CA PRO A 239 7.21 -29.28 -2.44
C PRO A 239 8.59 -29.32 -3.14
N ASP A 240 8.61 -29.37 -4.46
CA ASP A 240 9.83 -29.42 -5.26
C ASP A 240 10.44 -28.05 -5.53
N ARG A 241 9.70 -26.96 -5.26
CA ARG A 241 10.23 -25.61 -5.44
C ARG A 241 11.21 -25.29 -4.32
N ARG A 242 12.50 -25.22 -4.67
CA ARG A 242 13.58 -24.86 -3.73
C ARG A 242 14.31 -23.57 -4.08
N ALA A 243 14.27 -23.18 -5.35
CA ALA A 243 15.02 -22.03 -5.87
C ALA A 243 14.10 -20.87 -6.23
N VAL A 244 14.64 -19.67 -6.03
CA VAL A 244 14.03 -18.42 -6.46
C VAL A 244 14.31 -18.20 -7.95
N GLU A 245 13.26 -17.96 -8.73
CA GLU A 245 13.38 -17.65 -10.16
C GLU A 245 12.80 -16.25 -10.40
N LEU A 246 13.61 -15.35 -10.97
CA LEU A 246 13.16 -14.04 -11.39
C LEU A 246 13.22 -13.91 -12.91
N THR A 247 12.09 -13.56 -13.51
CA THR A 247 11.97 -13.35 -14.96
C THR A 247 11.53 -11.93 -15.22
N ARG A 248 12.33 -11.16 -15.96
CA ARG A 248 11.93 -9.83 -16.43
C ARG A 248 10.86 -9.98 -17.50
N LEU A 249 9.74 -9.29 -17.32
CA LEU A 249 8.61 -9.30 -18.25
C LEU A 249 8.78 -8.23 -19.33
N ALA A 250 8.22 -8.47 -20.52
CA ALA A 250 8.03 -7.41 -21.49
C ALA A 250 7.01 -6.39 -20.94
N PRO A 251 7.09 -5.09 -21.32
CA PRO A 251 6.16 -4.07 -20.80
C PRO A 251 4.68 -4.40 -21.00
N SER A 252 4.31 -5.01 -22.14
CA SER A 252 2.93 -5.43 -22.42
C SER A 252 2.44 -6.55 -21.49
N GLU A 253 3.29 -7.54 -21.22
CA GLU A 253 2.99 -8.62 -20.27
C GLU A 253 2.89 -8.09 -18.84
N ALA A 254 3.79 -7.19 -18.47
CA ALA A 254 3.78 -6.52 -17.18
C ALA A 254 2.50 -5.70 -16.99
N LEU A 255 2.07 -4.94 -18.00
CA LEU A 255 0.81 -4.18 -17.96
C LEU A 255 -0.39 -5.09 -17.69
N VAL A 256 -0.52 -6.18 -18.46
CA VAL A 256 -1.61 -7.15 -18.32
C VAL A 256 -1.59 -7.83 -16.95
N LEU A 257 -0.41 -8.16 -16.43
CA LEU A 257 -0.27 -8.76 -15.11
C LEU A 257 -0.65 -7.78 -14.00
N LEU A 258 -0.06 -6.58 -14.00
CA LEU A 258 -0.28 -5.60 -12.95
C LEU A 258 -1.70 -5.03 -12.94
N ALA A 259 -2.38 -4.97 -14.09
CA ALA A 259 -3.77 -4.55 -14.20
C ALA A 259 -4.74 -5.47 -13.43
N GLN A 260 -4.33 -6.69 -13.08
CA GLN A 260 -5.10 -7.62 -12.27
C GLN A 260 -5.05 -7.30 -10.77
N PHE A 261 -4.20 -6.35 -10.34
CA PHE A 261 -3.95 -6.05 -8.93
C PHE A 261 -4.25 -4.59 -8.55
N PRO A 262 -5.42 -4.02 -8.91
CA PRO A 262 -5.73 -2.66 -8.50
C PRO A 262 -5.89 -2.59 -6.97
N ARG A 263 -5.45 -1.47 -6.37
CA ARG A 263 -5.59 -1.26 -4.92
C ARG A 263 -7.04 -1.04 -4.50
N VAL A 264 -7.80 -0.31 -5.32
CA VAL A 264 -9.23 -0.10 -5.14
C VAL A 264 -9.95 -0.94 -6.19
N LEU A 265 -10.78 -1.86 -5.73
CA LEU A 265 -11.51 -2.82 -6.55
C LEU A 265 -12.94 -2.32 -6.77
N GLY A 266 -13.58 -2.85 -7.83
CA GLY A 266 -15.00 -2.61 -8.09
C GLY A 266 -15.31 -1.32 -8.84
N TRP A 267 -14.30 -0.62 -9.39
CA TRP A 267 -14.51 0.54 -10.25
C TRP A 267 -15.45 0.23 -11.43
N GLN A 268 -16.49 1.05 -11.57
CA GLN A 268 -17.44 1.03 -12.69
C GLN A 268 -17.34 2.29 -13.54
N ASP A 269 -16.71 3.36 -13.02
CA ASP A 269 -16.49 4.60 -13.75
C ASP A 269 -15.38 4.44 -14.81
N ASP A 270 -15.73 4.67 -16.07
CA ASP A 270 -14.83 4.45 -17.21
C ASP A 270 -13.67 5.46 -17.27
N GLN A 271 -13.87 6.69 -16.78
CA GLN A 271 -12.82 7.70 -16.76
C GLN A 271 -11.71 7.30 -15.77
N VAL A 272 -12.09 6.87 -14.57
CA VAL A 272 -11.12 6.40 -13.57
C VAL A 272 -10.39 5.14 -14.05
N ARG A 273 -11.10 4.19 -14.66
CA ARG A 273 -10.50 2.96 -15.22
C ARG A 273 -9.51 3.27 -16.34
N ARG A 274 -9.83 4.20 -17.24
CA ARG A 274 -8.93 4.65 -18.31
C ARG A 274 -7.70 5.34 -17.74
N SER A 275 -7.87 6.26 -16.79
CA SER A 275 -6.76 6.97 -16.15
C SER A 275 -5.82 5.99 -15.44
N THR A 276 -6.37 5.06 -14.66
CA THR A 276 -5.60 4.04 -13.94
C THR A 276 -4.82 3.14 -14.89
N PHE A 277 -5.43 2.73 -16.01
CA PHE A 277 -4.76 1.94 -17.04
C PHE A 277 -3.60 2.71 -17.69
N GLN A 278 -3.81 3.98 -18.05
CA GLN A 278 -2.77 4.83 -18.65
C GLN A 278 -1.60 5.04 -17.69
N GLN A 279 -1.87 5.36 -16.42
CA GLN A 279 -0.85 5.50 -15.38
C GLN A 279 -0.04 4.22 -15.19
N LEU A 280 -0.69 3.05 -15.26
CA LEU A 280 0.03 1.78 -15.17
C LEU A 280 0.90 1.53 -16.39
N ALA A 281 0.40 1.84 -17.60
CA ALA A 281 1.18 1.76 -18.83
C ALA A 281 2.43 2.66 -18.76
N ASP A 282 2.24 3.89 -18.29
CA ASP A 282 3.28 4.89 -18.06
C ASP A 282 4.37 4.40 -17.09
N VAL A 283 4.00 3.63 -16.06
CA VAL A 283 4.95 3.02 -15.12
C VAL A 283 5.73 1.88 -15.78
N VAL A 284 5.05 0.92 -16.41
CA VAL A 284 5.73 -0.29 -16.94
C VAL A 284 6.60 -0.01 -18.17
N ASP A 285 6.37 1.10 -18.86
CA ASP A 285 7.22 1.56 -19.97
C ASP A 285 8.61 2.03 -19.47
N ARG A 286 8.67 2.55 -18.24
CA ARG A 286 9.87 3.17 -17.66
C ARG A 286 10.49 2.38 -16.52
N VAL A 287 9.74 1.48 -15.89
CA VAL A 287 10.17 0.72 -14.72
C VAL A 287 10.19 -0.78 -15.05
N PRO A 288 11.34 -1.47 -14.90
CA PRO A 288 11.42 -2.89 -15.17
C PRO A 288 10.57 -3.71 -14.18
N VAL A 289 9.81 -4.67 -14.71
CA VAL A 289 8.94 -5.54 -13.92
C VAL A 289 9.46 -6.97 -13.97
N HIS A 290 9.58 -7.60 -12.80
CA HIS A 290 10.04 -8.97 -12.65
C HIS A 290 8.94 -9.84 -12.03
N LEU A 291 8.69 -11.01 -12.58
CA LEU A 291 7.92 -12.05 -11.91
C LEU A 291 8.89 -12.88 -11.06
N ALA A 292 8.67 -12.94 -9.75
CA ALA A 292 9.48 -13.73 -8.83
C ALA A 292 8.71 -14.96 -8.39
N ARG A 293 9.07 -16.13 -8.92
CA ARG A 293 8.53 -17.40 -8.43
C ARG A 293 9.36 -17.89 -7.25
N LEU A 294 8.69 -18.06 -6.11
CA LEU A 294 9.34 -18.22 -4.81
C LEU A 294 8.99 -19.59 -4.20
N PRO A 295 9.93 -20.28 -3.53
CA PRO A 295 9.58 -21.42 -2.67
C PRO A 295 8.60 -20.96 -1.58
N TRP A 296 7.62 -21.81 -1.24
CA TRP A 296 6.72 -21.53 -0.14
C TRP A 296 7.46 -21.49 1.20
N GLY A 297 7.08 -20.52 2.05
CA GLY A 297 7.59 -20.41 3.41
C GLY A 297 6.47 -20.12 4.41
N PRO A 298 6.76 -20.18 5.73
CA PRO A 298 8.06 -20.46 6.35
C PRO A 298 8.48 -21.95 6.32
N PRO A 299 9.80 -22.26 6.41
CA PRO A 299 10.94 -21.32 6.43
C PRO A 299 11.12 -20.62 5.08
N PHE A 300 11.59 -19.37 5.10
CA PHE A 300 11.89 -18.62 3.87
C PHE A 300 13.34 -18.85 3.46
N ALA A 301 13.59 -19.14 2.19
CA ALA A 301 14.94 -19.39 1.68
C ALA A 301 15.82 -18.13 1.80
N ASP A 302 17.09 -18.33 2.17
CA ASP A 302 18.03 -17.23 2.44
C ASP A 302 18.50 -16.52 1.18
N ASP A 303 18.40 -17.19 0.02
CA ASP A 303 18.76 -16.66 -1.29
C ASP A 303 17.68 -15.74 -1.90
N VAL A 304 16.52 -15.58 -1.27
CA VAL A 304 15.43 -14.69 -1.76
C VAL A 304 15.90 -13.25 -1.91
N VAL A 305 16.50 -12.68 -0.86
CA VAL A 305 16.93 -11.27 -0.89
C VAL A 305 18.07 -11.05 -1.89
N PRO A 306 19.18 -11.82 -1.87
CA PRO A 306 20.25 -11.65 -2.85
C PRO A 306 19.79 -11.84 -4.31
N SER A 307 18.88 -12.79 -4.57
CA SER A 307 18.37 -13.06 -5.91
C SER A 307 17.55 -11.89 -6.46
N VAL A 308 16.67 -11.32 -5.63
CA VAL A 308 15.84 -10.16 -5.99
C VAL A 308 16.71 -8.93 -6.29
N LEU A 309 17.70 -8.65 -5.46
CA LEU A 309 18.60 -7.49 -5.63
C LEU A 309 19.42 -7.62 -6.91
N ARG A 310 20.00 -8.81 -7.15
CA ARG A 310 20.76 -9.09 -8.37
C ARG A 310 19.93 -8.94 -9.63
N ALA A 311 18.71 -9.48 -9.64
CA ALA A 311 17.82 -9.41 -10.80
C ALA A 311 17.34 -7.98 -11.09
N THR A 312 17.18 -7.15 -10.05
CA THR A 312 16.73 -5.75 -10.19
C THR A 312 17.88 -4.77 -10.41
N GLY A 313 19.13 -5.23 -10.36
CA GLY A 313 20.32 -4.39 -10.54
C GLY A 313 20.58 -3.46 -9.35
N LEU A 314 19.96 -3.71 -8.19
CA LEU A 314 20.18 -2.95 -6.97
C LEU A 314 21.33 -3.59 -6.19
N GLY A 315 22.31 -2.76 -5.80
CA GLY A 315 23.45 -3.20 -4.99
C GLY A 315 23.01 -3.60 -3.58
N SER A 316 23.75 -4.54 -2.99
CA SER A 316 23.67 -4.83 -1.55
C SER A 316 24.47 -3.82 -0.70
N ASP A 317 25.19 -2.90 -1.33
CA ASP A 317 25.99 -1.89 -0.64
C ASP A 317 25.08 -1.00 0.23
N GLY A 318 25.20 -1.15 1.55
CA GLY A 318 24.35 -0.47 2.54
C GLY A 318 23.26 -1.34 3.18
N LEU A 319 23.00 -2.54 2.64
CA LEU A 319 22.37 -3.62 3.42
C LEU A 319 23.45 -4.18 4.34
N VAL A 320 23.30 -3.93 5.65
CA VAL A 320 24.31 -4.37 6.61
C VAL A 320 24.42 -5.89 6.49
N ASP A 321 25.65 -6.38 6.30
CA ASP A 321 26.01 -7.79 6.41
C ASP A 321 25.86 -8.23 7.87
N GLN A 322 24.62 -8.30 8.35
CA GLN A 322 24.28 -8.88 9.64
C GLN A 322 23.99 -10.33 9.37
N GLY A 323 25.07 -11.11 9.38
CA GLY A 323 25.09 -12.54 9.10
C GLY A 323 23.82 -13.22 9.58
N LEU A 324 23.19 -13.94 8.65
CA LEU A 324 22.23 -14.98 8.97
C LEU A 324 22.89 -15.86 10.05
N ALA A 325 22.40 -15.76 11.28
CA ALA A 325 22.82 -16.68 12.32
C ALA A 325 22.45 -18.09 11.83
N SER A 326 23.48 -18.86 11.51
CA SER A 326 23.45 -20.28 11.19
C SER A 326 22.69 -21.10 12.21
#